data_AF-A0A6H9LL58-F1
#
_entry.id   AF-A0A6H9LL58-F1
#
_cell.length_a   1.000
_cell.length_b   1.000
_cell.length_c   1.000
_cell.angle_alpha   90.00
_cell.angle_beta   90.00
_cell.angle_gamma   90.00
#
_symmetry.space_group_name_H-M   'P 1'
#
loop_
_entity.id
_entity.type
_entity.pdbx_description
1 polymer ?
#
loop_
_entity_poly.entity_id
_entity_poly.type
_entity_poly.pdbx_seq_one_letter_code
_entity_poly.pdbx_strand_id
1 'polypeptide(L)' 'IDRKEPQKRTITALGLGKIRKSVIHNDTPQIRGMIRSVSHLVAVEEID' A
#
# COMPACT_ATOMS: atom_id res chain seq x y z
N ILE A 1 -15.25 -5.81 4.96
CA ILE A 1 -14.81 -4.84 3.93
C ILE A 1 -14.66 -5.62 2.63
N ASP A 2 -15.59 -5.48 1.70
CA ASP A 2 -15.55 -6.17 0.42
C ASP A 2 -14.59 -5.44 -0.52
N ARG A 3 -13.36 -5.96 -0.64
CA ARG A 3 -12.31 -5.43 -1.52
C ARG A 3 -12.07 -6.44 -2.63
N LYS A 4 -11.92 -5.96 -3.87
CA LYS A 4 -11.55 -6.82 -5.00
C LYS A 4 -10.22 -7.51 -4.70
N GLU A 5 -10.10 -8.80 -5.02
CA GLU A 5 -8.90 -9.62 -4.75
C GLU A 5 -7.56 -8.98 -5.17
N PRO A 6 -7.46 -8.24 -6.30
CA PRO A 6 -6.22 -7.52 -6.65
C PRO A 6 -5.77 -6.51 -5.58
N GLN A 7 -6.70 -5.75 -4.99
CA GLN A 7 -6.38 -4.76 -3.96
C GLN A 7 -5.87 -5.44 -2.69
N LYS A 8 -6.48 -6.56 -2.28
CA LYS A 8 -6.03 -7.35 -1.13
C LYS A 8 -4.59 -7.83 -1.35
N ARG A 9 -4.28 -8.35 -2.54
CA ARG A 9 -2.90 -8.77 -2.87
C ARG A 9 -1.91 -7.61 -2.84
N THR A 10 -2.26 -6.45 -3.38
CA THR A 10 -1.39 -5.26 -3.32
C THR A 10 -1.15 -4.81 -1.88
N ILE A 11 -2.19 -4.76 -1.04
CA ILE A 11 -2.06 -4.42 0.39
C ILE A 11 -1.14 -5.40 1.11
N THR A 12 -1.30 -6.71 0.86
CA THR A 12 -0.41 -7.74 1.44
C THR A 12 1.03 -7.59 0.94
N ALA A 13 1.23 -7.34 -0.36
CA ALA A 13 2.55 -7.17 -0.95
C ALA A 13 3.28 -5.92 -0.45
N LEU A 14 2.55 -4.83 -0.16
CA LEU A 14 3.08 -3.64 0.53
C LEU A 14 3.31 -3.88 2.04
N GLY A 15 2.95 -5.05 2.57
CA GLY A 15 3.13 -5.40 3.98
C GLY A 15 2.04 -4.85 4.91
N LEU A 16 0.94 -4.30 4.37
CA LEU A 16 -0.14 -3.60 5.11
C LEU A 16 -1.30 -4.52 5.55
N GLY A 17 -1.02 -5.78 5.89
CA GLY A 17 -2.03 -6.81 6.17
C GLY A 17 -2.91 -6.62 7.42
N LYS A 18 -2.66 -5.59 8.25
CA LYS A 18 -3.46 -5.24 9.43
C LYS A 18 -3.83 -3.75 9.40
N ILE A 19 -4.99 -3.40 9.94
CA ILE A 19 -5.44 -2.00 10.09
C ILE A 19 -4.45 -1.24 10.97
N ARG A 20 -4.17 0.03 10.63
CA ARG A 20 -3.22 0.93 11.33
C ARG A 20 -1.77 0.45 11.37
N LYS A 21 -1.37 -0.49 10.51
CA LYS A 21 0.03 -0.85 10.32
C LYS A 21 0.68 0.12 9.33
N SER A 22 1.86 0.63 9.68
CA SER A 22 2.74 1.38 8.77
C SER A 22 3.95 0.53 8.38
N VAL A 23 4.49 0.77 7.18
CA VAL A 23 5.70 0.12 6.64
C VAL A 23 6.45 1.14 5.80
N ILE A 24 7.77 1.22 5.97
CA ILE A 24 8.65 2.07 5.17
C ILE A 24 9.10 1.29 3.93
N HIS A 25 9.05 1.94 2.77
CA HIS A 25 9.51 1.39 1.50
C HIS A 25 10.42 2.38 0.79
N ASN A 26 11.34 1.89 -0.03
CA ASN A 26 12.16 2.72 -0.90
C ASN A 26 11.28 3.39 -1.97
N ASP A 27 11.53 4.67 -2.28
CA ASP A 27 10.85 5.36 -3.38
C ASP A 27 11.33 4.81 -4.74
N THR A 28 10.61 3.80 -5.22
CA THR A 28 10.81 3.20 -6.54
C THR A 28 9.55 3.38 -7.39
N PRO A 29 9.68 3.49 -8.72
CA PRO A 29 8.52 3.56 -9.62
C PRO A 29 7.53 2.41 -9.44
N GLN A 30 8.01 1.23 -9.09
CA GLN A 30 7.21 0.03 -8.82
C GLN A 30 6.35 0.22 -7.57
N ILE A 31 6.94 0.67 -6.45
CA ILE A 31 6.20 0.94 -5.21
C ILE A 31 5.18 2.06 -5.42
N ARG A 32 5.55 3.14 -6.11
CA ARG A 32 4.61 4.22 -6.48
C ARG A 32 3.45 3.71 -7.34
N GLY A 33 3.70 2.81 -8.28
CA GLY A 33 2.65 2.15 -9.08
C GLY A 33 1.69 1.33 -8.22
N MET A 34 2.22 0.54 -7.29
CA MET A 34 1.41 -0.23 -6.33
C MET A 34 0.55 0.68 -5.45
N ILE A 35 1.14 1.74 -4.88
CA ILE A 35 0.43 2.74 -4.06
C ILE A 35 -0.72 3.36 -4.85
N ARG A 36 -0.48 3.80 -6.10
CA ARG A 36 -1.53 4.40 -6.95
C ARG A 36 -2.74 3.47 -7.14
N SER A 37 -2.52 2.16 -7.24
CA SER A 37 -3.62 1.19 -7.39
C SER A 37 -4.52 1.05 -6.15
N VAL A 38 -4.03 1.45 -4.98
CA VAL A 38 -4.73 1.36 -3.68
C VAL A 38 -4.75 2.69 -2.92
N SER A 39 -4.60 3.82 -3.62
CA SER A 39 -4.40 5.15 -3.02
C SER A 39 -5.52 5.59 -2.08
N HIS A 40 -6.75 5.14 -2.32
CA HIS A 40 -7.93 5.41 -1.47
C HIS A 40 -8.00 4.53 -0.20
N LEU A 41 -7.07 3.58 -0.03
CA LEU A 41 -7.04 2.64 1.08
C LEU A 41 -5.87 2.86 2.04
N VAL A 42 -4.91 3.71 1.66
CA VAL A 42 -3.66 3.93 2.38
C VAL A 42 -3.37 5.44 2.50
N ALA A 43 -2.67 5.82 3.56
CA ALA A 43 -2.02 7.11 3.66
C ALA A 43 -0.53 6.94 3.35
N VAL A 44 0.09 7.94 2.74
CA VAL A 44 1.52 7.94 2.38
C VAL A 44 2.13 9.24 2.90
N GLU A 45 3.28 9.11 3.55
CA GLU A 45 4.08 10.20 4.08
C GLU A 45 5.52 9.97 3.64
N GLU A 46 6.22 11.04 3.26
CA GLU A 46 7.65 11.03 2.97
C GLU A 46 8.44 11.15 4.28
N ILE A 47 9.55 10.43 4.39
CA ILE A 47 10.40 10.38 5.59
C ILE A 47 11.82 10.75 5.17
N ASP A 48 12.46 11.65 5.92
CA ASP A 48 13.85 12.09 5.74
C ASP A 48 14.88 11.12 6.36
#